data_AF-A0A166WLZ8-F1
#
_entry.id   AF-A0A166WLZ8-F1
#
_cell.length_a   1.000
_cell.length_b   1.000
_cell.length_c   1.000
_cell.angle_alpha   90.00
_cell.angle_beta   90.00
_cell.angle_gamma   90.00
#
_symmetry.space_group_name_H-M   'P 1'
#
loop_
_entity.id
_entity.type
_entity.pdbx_description
1 polymer ?
#
loop_
_entity_poly.entity_id
_entity_poly.type
_entity_poly.pdbx_seq_one_letter_code
_entity_poly.pdbx_strand_id
1 'polypeptide(L)'
;MSQSINNLKIGVSGMGEQFWVSVGKTKHFYLSALIQSGATLINLDQEQHVPDDSLDLLLNFSGSRLWQDEFQSGPPRIMALHGGATLDTPFLQKYLPKLRTCDGIIVNCQSDIDVIHVLCPDLKPQIIFLPLPVSEYFWQAPDKQSAKAQLDIPPTTWVLGHVARLLPQKNLHRFLEYVRDLKTAFPRQPIQAFVIGNYWVDYPVLPYMTEQYPDYIQSLITHYNLEDNVTFCAANLTDQMLATTIAAMDVLIHPTNSLDENFGYIAIEAMAAGTPVLGCNYGGLKDTVVDNETGKLMSTWVTHGGIRFNYQSGFKWLTEVLNNHEKHTQLIENCKTHASQNYRYGHFVNRLESGLLDCLTAYKSANVTQIGQCQSITNDTLCLLPSVNLGFENYSGVAQFYVSHKLAYQQPLTAKVIAIEHIHQNHWTVVNDPCWPAEKKLTDAQKHILSELKSPVEIARFDPQAQDIIWQLLADGFVVFA
;
A
#
# COMPACT_ATOMS: atom_id res chain seq x y z
N MET A 1 26.17 -10.59 -22.46
CA MET A 1 27.20 -10.51 -21.39
C MET A 1 26.47 -9.94 -20.19
N SER A 2 26.37 -10.65 -19.08
CA SER A 2 25.75 -10.10 -17.87
C SER A 2 26.56 -8.87 -17.45
N GLN A 3 25.97 -7.69 -17.58
CA GLN A 3 26.53 -6.49 -16.98
C GLN A 3 26.44 -6.72 -15.46
N SER A 4 27.58 -6.84 -14.80
CA SER A 4 27.67 -7.13 -13.37
C SER A 4 28.36 -5.96 -12.68
N ILE A 5 27.94 -5.64 -11.46
CA ILE A 5 28.56 -4.61 -10.62
C ILE A 5 29.83 -5.09 -9.91
N ASN A 6 30.42 -6.20 -10.36
CA ASN A 6 31.62 -6.78 -9.79
C ASN A 6 32.79 -5.77 -9.76
N ASN A 7 33.44 -5.67 -8.59
CA ASN A 7 34.53 -4.73 -8.28
C ASN A 7 34.15 -3.25 -8.21
N LEU A 8 32.87 -2.88 -8.29
CA LEU A 8 32.47 -1.49 -8.02
C LEU A 8 32.68 -1.14 -6.54
N LYS A 9 33.23 0.03 -6.27
CA LYS A 9 33.31 0.63 -4.93
C LYS A 9 32.11 1.53 -4.72
N ILE A 10 31.17 1.09 -3.87
CA ILE A 10 29.91 1.79 -3.62
C ILE A 10 29.95 2.39 -2.23
N GLY A 11 29.88 3.72 -2.15
CA GLY A 11 29.66 4.42 -0.89
C GLY A 11 28.20 4.28 -0.46
N VAL A 12 27.93 3.69 0.69
CA VAL A 12 26.56 3.46 1.20
C VAL A 12 26.28 4.34 2.42
N SER A 13 25.08 4.91 2.48
CA SER A 13 24.60 5.69 3.62
C SER A 13 23.19 5.27 4.02
N GLY A 14 22.84 5.49 5.29
CA GLY A 14 21.53 5.13 5.83
C GLY A 14 21.41 3.64 6.10
N MET A 15 22.52 2.94 6.35
CA MET A 15 22.55 1.48 6.54
C MET A 15 22.44 1.07 8.01
N GLY A 16 22.23 2.03 8.92
CA GLY A 16 22.05 1.82 10.36
C GLY A 16 20.79 1.02 10.73
N GLU A 17 20.55 0.85 12.03
CA GLU A 17 19.34 0.21 12.55
C GLU A 17 18.08 0.94 12.06
N GLN A 18 17.07 0.15 11.71
CA GLN A 18 15.83 0.64 11.14
C GLN A 18 14.71 0.47 12.15
N PHE A 19 13.89 1.51 12.31
CA PHE A 19 12.74 1.47 13.22
C PHE A 19 11.68 0.47 12.76
N TRP A 20 11.48 0.32 11.44
CA TRP A 20 10.49 -0.57 10.86
C TRP A 20 11.12 -1.91 10.45
N VAL A 21 10.53 -3.02 10.89
CA VAL A 21 11.02 -4.39 10.58
C VAL A 21 11.07 -4.64 9.07
N SER A 22 10.06 -4.19 8.32
CA SER A 22 10.02 -4.33 6.84
C SER A 22 11.14 -3.56 6.14
N VAL A 23 11.50 -2.37 6.65
CA VAL A 23 12.62 -1.58 6.13
C VAL A 23 13.94 -2.25 6.49
N GLY A 24 14.05 -2.82 7.69
CA GLY A 24 15.20 -3.66 8.08
C GLY A 24 15.38 -4.88 7.18
N LYS A 25 14.30 -5.60 6.84
CA LYS A 25 14.31 -6.70 5.86
C LYS A 25 14.76 -6.20 4.48
N THR A 26 14.20 -5.08 4.02
CA THR A 26 14.56 -4.46 2.73
C THR A 26 16.05 -4.12 2.66
N LYS A 27 16.60 -3.53 3.72
CA LYS A 27 18.03 -3.24 3.85
C LYS A 27 18.89 -4.49 3.68
N HIS A 28 18.48 -5.59 4.29
CA HIS A 28 19.21 -6.85 4.18
C HIS A 28 19.26 -7.35 2.73
N PHE A 29 18.17 -7.24 1.95
CA PHE A 29 18.19 -7.59 0.53
C PHE A 29 19.16 -6.73 -0.27
N TYR A 30 19.20 -5.41 -0.04
CA TYR A 30 20.15 -4.52 -0.70
C TYR A 30 21.59 -4.94 -0.42
N LEU A 31 21.95 -5.06 0.87
CA LEU A 31 23.32 -5.42 1.26
C LEU A 31 23.73 -6.78 0.69
N SER A 32 22.87 -7.78 0.84
CA SER A 32 23.13 -9.13 0.31
C SER A 32 23.28 -9.11 -1.20
N ALA A 33 22.46 -8.35 -1.93
CA ALA A 33 22.51 -8.29 -3.39
C ALA A 33 23.80 -7.63 -3.88
N LEU A 34 24.18 -6.50 -3.27
CA LEU A 34 25.39 -5.78 -3.65
C LEU A 34 26.65 -6.61 -3.36
N ILE A 35 26.72 -7.25 -2.18
CA ILE A 35 27.85 -8.10 -1.78
C ILE A 35 27.94 -9.34 -2.68
N GLN A 36 26.82 -10.03 -2.92
CA GLN A 36 26.80 -11.22 -3.78
C GLN A 36 27.21 -10.90 -5.23
N SER A 37 26.92 -9.68 -5.68
CA SER A 37 27.31 -9.19 -7.00
C SER A 37 28.77 -8.74 -7.09
N GLY A 38 29.54 -8.86 -6.00
CA GLY A 38 30.98 -8.55 -5.96
C GLY A 38 31.31 -7.08 -5.76
N ALA A 39 30.37 -6.25 -5.31
CA ALA A 39 30.65 -4.85 -4.98
C ALA A 39 31.38 -4.73 -3.64
N THR A 40 32.31 -3.77 -3.54
CA THR A 40 32.94 -3.35 -2.30
C THR A 40 32.14 -2.20 -1.69
N LEU A 41 31.60 -2.39 -0.49
CA LEU A 41 30.79 -1.38 0.19
C LEU A 41 31.64 -0.55 1.15
N ILE A 42 31.54 0.78 1.05
CA ILE A 42 32.21 1.74 1.92
C ILE A 42 31.13 2.46 2.72
N ASN A 43 31.11 2.26 4.04
CA ASN A 43 30.11 2.90 4.90
C ASN A 43 30.42 4.39 5.04
N LEU A 44 29.55 5.22 4.49
CA LEU A 44 29.69 6.66 4.56
C LEU A 44 29.21 7.20 5.90
N ASP A 45 28.28 6.57 6.62
CA ASP A 45 27.61 7.14 7.79
C ASP A 45 28.56 7.64 8.91
N GLN A 46 29.80 7.13 8.95
CA GLN A 46 30.85 7.52 9.92
C GLN A 46 31.80 8.62 9.41
N GLU A 47 31.75 8.93 8.11
CA GLU A 47 32.62 9.90 7.45
C GLU A 47 31.99 11.29 7.43
N GLN A 48 32.78 12.34 7.69
CA GLN A 48 32.31 13.74 7.59
C GLN A 48 32.18 14.22 6.15
N HIS A 49 32.98 13.65 5.23
CA HIS A 49 33.01 14.00 3.82
C HIS A 49 33.01 12.75 2.96
N VAL A 50 32.43 12.82 1.76
CA VAL A 50 32.48 11.70 0.81
C VAL A 50 33.87 11.70 0.15
N PRO A 51 34.60 10.57 0.14
CA PRO A 51 35.89 10.49 -0.54
C PRO A 51 35.70 10.54 -2.08
N ASP A 52 36.03 11.67 -2.71
CA ASP A 52 35.61 11.97 -4.09
C ASP A 52 36.27 11.11 -5.19
N ASP A 53 37.54 10.71 -5.06
CA ASP A 53 38.29 10.14 -6.21
C ASP A 53 38.34 8.60 -6.27
N SER A 54 37.67 7.90 -5.35
CA SER A 54 37.83 6.43 -5.22
C SER A 54 36.54 5.61 -5.30
N LEU A 55 35.40 6.27 -5.37
CA LEU A 55 34.08 5.63 -5.39
C LEU A 55 33.48 5.67 -6.79
N ASP A 56 32.91 4.55 -7.23
CA ASP A 56 32.21 4.48 -8.51
C ASP A 56 30.80 5.06 -8.39
N LEU A 57 30.17 4.94 -7.22
CA LEU A 57 28.75 5.21 -7.03
C LEU A 57 28.42 5.48 -5.56
N LEU A 58 27.38 6.28 -5.31
CA LEU A 58 26.90 6.59 -3.95
C LEU A 58 25.45 6.13 -3.82
N LEU A 59 25.14 5.30 -2.81
CA LEU A 59 23.79 4.80 -2.55
C LEU A 59 23.32 5.29 -1.17
N ASN A 60 22.27 6.09 -1.16
CA ASN A 60 21.50 6.39 0.04
C ASN A 60 20.34 5.41 0.16
N PHE A 61 20.37 4.57 1.19
CA PHE A 61 19.27 3.68 1.54
C PHE A 61 18.17 4.38 2.36
N SER A 62 18.54 5.21 3.34
CA SER A 62 17.60 5.95 4.17
C SER A 62 18.21 7.23 4.76
N GLY A 63 17.35 8.17 5.16
CA GLY A 63 17.77 9.44 5.75
C GLY A 63 18.15 10.50 4.70
N SER A 64 18.61 11.66 5.17
CA SER A 64 18.80 12.86 4.34
C SER A 64 20.23 13.07 3.82
N ARG A 65 21.17 12.21 4.20
CA ARG A 65 22.55 12.27 3.71
C ARG A 65 22.59 12.05 2.19
N LEU A 66 23.54 12.62 1.44
CA LEU A 66 23.58 12.62 -0.04
C LEU A 66 22.46 13.42 -0.74
N TRP A 67 21.25 13.52 -0.16
CA TRP A 67 20.20 14.43 -0.64
C TRP A 67 20.58 15.89 -0.39
N GLN A 68 21.12 16.16 0.79
CA GLN A 68 21.42 17.51 1.25
C GLN A 68 22.77 18.03 0.77
N ASP A 69 23.65 17.15 0.32
CA ASP A 69 25.01 17.46 -0.09
C ASP A 69 25.03 18.26 -1.41
N GLU A 70 25.93 19.24 -1.50
CA GLU A 70 26.11 20.12 -2.66
C GLU A 70 27.05 19.49 -3.71
N PHE A 71 26.63 18.36 -4.28
CA PHE A 71 27.38 17.69 -5.35
C PHE A 71 27.11 18.32 -6.72
N GLN A 72 28.06 19.10 -7.25
CA GLN A 72 28.03 19.54 -8.65
C GLN A 72 28.73 18.57 -9.61
N SER A 73 29.67 17.76 -9.10
CA SER A 73 30.43 16.76 -9.85
C SER A 73 30.72 15.54 -8.96
N GLY A 74 31.34 14.50 -9.50
CA GLY A 74 31.58 13.24 -8.77
C GLY A 74 30.60 12.12 -9.15
N PRO A 75 30.72 10.94 -8.50
CA PRO A 75 29.99 9.73 -8.86
C PRO A 75 28.46 9.90 -8.82
N PRO A 76 27.69 9.11 -9.58
CA PRO A 76 26.23 9.16 -9.54
C PRO A 76 25.69 8.81 -8.15
N ARG A 77 24.65 9.52 -7.74
CA ARG A 77 23.92 9.27 -6.49
C ARG A 77 22.67 8.47 -6.76
N ILE A 78 22.43 7.44 -5.95
CA ILE A 78 21.26 6.58 -6.01
C ILE A 78 20.48 6.72 -4.73
N MET A 79 19.23 7.15 -4.85
CA MET A 79 18.40 7.52 -3.71
C MET A 79 17.22 6.57 -3.59
N ALA A 80 17.19 5.74 -2.54
CA ALA A 80 16.05 4.87 -2.27
C ALA A 80 14.94 5.64 -1.52
N LEU A 81 13.70 5.58 -2.05
CA LEU A 81 12.58 6.32 -1.45
C LEU A 81 11.81 5.53 -0.40
N HIS A 82 11.61 4.23 -0.58
CA HIS A 82 10.83 3.38 0.32
C HIS A 82 9.47 3.98 0.74
N GLY A 83 8.80 4.67 -0.19
CA GLY A 83 7.53 5.36 0.04
C GLY A 83 7.62 6.86 0.34
N GLY A 84 8.82 7.43 0.25
CA GLY A 84 9.07 8.85 0.50
C GLY A 84 8.28 9.83 -0.38
N ALA A 85 7.79 9.42 -1.55
CA ALA A 85 7.05 10.35 -2.42
C ALA A 85 5.70 10.78 -1.83
N THR A 86 5.00 9.86 -1.18
CA THR A 86 3.73 10.16 -0.51
C THR A 86 3.93 10.84 0.83
N LEU A 87 4.95 10.42 1.60
CA LEU A 87 5.10 10.85 3.00
C LEU A 87 5.75 12.23 3.15
N ASP A 88 6.62 12.63 2.22
CA ASP A 88 7.31 13.93 2.30
C ASP A 88 7.55 14.54 0.91
N THR A 89 6.46 14.89 0.23
CA THR A 89 6.51 15.60 -1.04
C THR A 89 7.29 16.94 -0.96
N PRO A 90 7.20 17.75 0.12
CA PRO A 90 8.03 18.96 0.27
C PRO A 90 9.53 18.67 0.27
N PHE A 91 9.97 17.59 0.94
CA PHE A 91 11.37 17.15 0.87
C PHE A 91 11.79 16.83 -0.56
N LEU A 92 10.97 16.07 -1.30
CA LEU A 92 11.26 15.76 -2.70
C LEU A 92 11.33 17.02 -3.57
N GLN A 93 10.37 17.94 -3.46
CA GLN A 93 10.39 19.21 -4.20
C GLN A 93 11.65 20.03 -3.92
N LYS A 94 12.17 19.98 -2.69
CA LYS A 94 13.38 20.68 -2.29
C LYS A 94 14.66 20.03 -2.81
N TYR A 95 14.74 18.70 -2.83
CA TYR A 95 16.00 17.99 -3.07
C TYR A 95 16.09 17.26 -4.42
N LEU A 96 14.98 16.92 -5.07
CA LEU A 96 14.99 16.40 -6.45
C LEU A 96 15.71 17.33 -7.44
N PRO A 97 15.53 18.67 -7.41
CA PRO A 97 16.24 19.57 -8.31
C PRO A 97 17.78 19.52 -8.19
N LYS A 98 18.29 19.00 -7.07
CA LYS A 98 19.73 18.83 -6.85
C LYS A 98 20.31 17.61 -7.57
N LEU A 99 19.48 16.64 -7.95
CA LEU A 99 19.93 15.46 -8.68
C LEU A 99 20.25 15.78 -10.14
N ARG A 100 21.02 14.89 -10.77
CA ARG A 100 21.43 14.96 -12.18
C ARG A 100 20.77 13.86 -12.99
N THR A 101 20.80 13.97 -14.32
CA THR A 101 20.30 12.95 -15.25
C THR A 101 21.00 11.60 -15.15
N CYS A 102 22.21 11.56 -14.57
CA CYS A 102 22.93 10.32 -14.26
C CYS A 102 22.69 9.78 -12.85
N ASP A 103 22.10 10.59 -11.96
CA ASP A 103 21.71 10.14 -10.63
C ASP A 103 20.45 9.27 -10.77
N GLY A 104 20.22 8.38 -9.81
CA GLY A 104 19.12 7.43 -9.82
C GLY A 104 18.21 7.57 -8.61
N ILE A 105 16.94 7.23 -8.80
CA ILE A 105 15.97 7.09 -7.71
C ILE A 105 15.42 5.68 -7.76
N ILE A 106 15.52 4.98 -6.63
CA ILE A 106 14.91 3.67 -6.46
C ILE A 106 13.51 3.83 -5.88
N VAL A 107 12.55 3.25 -6.58
CA VAL A 107 11.13 3.26 -6.25
C VAL A 107 10.55 1.85 -6.29
N ASN A 108 9.51 1.62 -5.49
CA ASN A 108 8.91 0.30 -5.33
C ASN A 108 7.52 0.18 -5.96
N CYS A 109 6.90 1.28 -6.40
CA CYS A 109 5.61 1.29 -7.08
C CYS A 109 5.56 2.25 -8.27
N GLN A 110 4.61 2.01 -9.17
CA GLN A 110 4.31 2.91 -10.28
C GLN A 110 3.77 4.26 -9.78
N SER A 111 3.08 4.28 -8.63
CA SER A 111 2.55 5.52 -8.04
C SER A 111 3.67 6.50 -7.67
N ASP A 112 4.80 6.01 -7.14
CA ASP A 112 6.00 6.85 -6.88
C ASP A 112 6.61 7.38 -8.19
N ILE A 113 6.65 6.55 -9.24
CA ILE A 113 7.13 6.96 -10.57
C ILE A 113 6.28 8.10 -11.11
N ASP A 114 4.96 7.98 -11.01
CA ASP A 114 4.02 8.99 -11.50
C ASP A 114 4.18 10.32 -10.74
N VAL A 115 4.41 10.26 -9.42
CA VAL A 115 4.74 11.45 -8.61
C VAL A 115 6.03 12.11 -9.10
N ILE A 116 7.10 11.33 -9.31
CA ILE A 116 8.38 11.88 -9.80
C ILE A 116 8.22 12.48 -11.20
N HIS A 117 7.44 11.84 -12.08
CA HIS A 117 7.17 12.37 -13.43
C HIS A 117 6.43 13.71 -13.40
N VAL A 118 5.50 13.90 -12.46
CA VAL A 118 4.81 15.18 -12.31
C VAL A 118 5.73 16.22 -11.68
N LEU A 119 6.53 15.85 -10.68
CA LEU A 119 7.50 16.77 -10.09
C LEU A 119 8.58 17.18 -11.10
N CYS A 120 9.03 16.27 -11.98
CA CYS A 120 10.15 16.47 -12.91
C CYS A 120 9.76 16.11 -14.37
N PRO A 121 8.91 16.91 -15.05
CA PRO A 121 8.37 16.54 -16.37
C PRO A 121 9.39 16.67 -17.50
N ASP A 122 10.27 17.67 -17.43
CA ASP A 122 11.20 18.00 -18.52
C ASP A 122 12.52 17.23 -18.43
N LEU A 123 13.09 17.17 -17.21
CA LEU A 123 14.36 16.53 -16.94
C LEU A 123 14.26 15.73 -15.65
N LYS A 124 14.65 14.46 -15.68
CA LYS A 124 14.46 13.53 -14.56
C LYS A 124 15.71 12.70 -14.29
N PRO A 125 15.88 12.19 -13.06
CA PRO A 125 16.93 11.23 -12.77
C PRO A 125 16.55 9.88 -13.39
N GLN A 126 17.49 8.96 -13.42
CA GLN A 126 17.20 7.57 -13.76
C GLN A 126 16.20 6.99 -12.76
N ILE A 127 15.19 6.31 -13.25
CA ILE A 127 14.19 5.64 -12.41
C ILE A 127 14.55 4.16 -12.34
N ILE A 128 14.89 3.68 -11.15
CA ILE A 128 15.19 2.28 -10.89
C ILE A 128 13.95 1.68 -10.21
N PHE A 129 13.07 1.08 -11.01
CA PHE A 129 11.90 0.39 -10.48
C PHE A 129 12.29 -0.98 -9.91
N LEU A 130 12.26 -1.09 -8.58
CA LEU A 130 12.80 -2.22 -7.84
C LEU A 130 11.73 -2.91 -6.98
N PRO A 131 10.94 -3.83 -7.54
CA PRO A 131 10.09 -4.73 -6.76
C PRO A 131 10.91 -5.54 -5.75
N LEU A 132 10.40 -5.68 -4.53
CA LEU A 132 11.09 -6.39 -3.45
C LEU A 132 10.87 -7.92 -3.54
N PRO A 133 11.83 -8.74 -3.08
CA PRO A 133 11.75 -10.18 -3.20
C PRO A 133 10.96 -10.83 -2.05
N VAL A 134 10.42 -12.02 -2.26
CA VAL A 134 9.83 -12.84 -1.18
C VAL A 134 10.89 -13.72 -0.52
N SER A 135 10.80 -13.86 0.80
CA SER A 135 11.61 -14.79 1.59
C SER A 135 11.43 -16.25 1.15
N GLU A 136 12.50 -17.06 1.22
CA GLU A 136 12.47 -18.42 0.66
C GLU A 136 11.46 -19.36 1.33
N TYR A 137 11.09 -19.07 2.58
CA TYR A 137 10.11 -19.85 3.36
C TYR A 137 8.72 -19.87 2.71
N PHE A 138 8.31 -18.80 2.02
CA PHE A 138 7.00 -18.74 1.39
C PHE A 138 6.90 -19.64 0.15
N TRP A 139 8.02 -19.87 -0.55
CA TRP A 139 8.05 -20.82 -1.67
C TRP A 139 8.00 -22.29 -1.21
N GLN A 140 8.31 -22.52 0.07
CA GLN A 140 8.30 -23.83 0.72
C GLN A 140 7.05 -24.04 1.58
N ALA A 141 6.09 -23.11 1.52
CA ALA A 141 4.86 -23.21 2.27
C ALA A 141 4.12 -24.52 1.91
N PRO A 142 3.54 -25.23 2.90
CA PRO A 142 2.74 -26.42 2.63
C PRO A 142 1.58 -26.10 1.69
N ASP A 143 1.05 -27.11 1.00
CA ASP A 143 -0.24 -26.93 0.32
C ASP A 143 -1.33 -26.61 1.35
N LYS A 144 -2.42 -25.99 0.89
CA LYS A 144 -3.49 -25.47 1.75
C LYS A 144 -4.08 -26.50 2.70
N GLN A 145 -4.28 -27.74 2.26
CA GLN A 145 -4.88 -28.78 3.11
C GLN A 145 -3.90 -29.23 4.18
N SER A 146 -2.63 -29.40 3.82
CA SER A 146 -1.55 -29.66 4.78
C SER A 146 -1.37 -28.50 5.77
N ALA A 147 -1.48 -27.25 5.31
CA ALA A 147 -1.40 -26.05 6.15
C ALA A 147 -2.56 -25.99 7.16
N LYS A 148 -3.80 -26.23 6.70
CA LYS A 148 -4.98 -26.32 7.58
C LYS A 148 -4.82 -27.44 8.61
N ALA A 149 -4.33 -28.61 8.21
CA ALA A 149 -4.08 -29.73 9.12
C ALA A 149 -3.01 -29.41 10.18
N GLN A 150 -1.93 -28.72 9.82
CA GLN A 150 -0.89 -28.28 10.77
C GLN A 150 -1.39 -27.28 11.82
N LEU A 151 -2.50 -26.59 11.53
CA LEU A 151 -3.13 -25.60 12.41
C LEU A 151 -4.43 -26.12 13.06
N ASP A 152 -4.69 -27.42 12.95
CA ASP A 152 -5.91 -28.07 13.45
C ASP A 152 -7.22 -27.46 12.90
N ILE A 153 -7.19 -26.96 11.68
CA ILE A 153 -8.33 -26.37 10.98
C ILE A 153 -9.03 -27.43 10.13
N PRO A 154 -10.36 -27.63 10.29
CA PRO A 154 -11.11 -28.54 9.43
C PRO A 154 -11.01 -28.18 7.93
N PRO A 155 -10.84 -29.15 7.02
CA PRO A 155 -10.70 -28.92 5.58
C PRO A 155 -11.80 -28.06 4.93
N THR A 156 -13.03 -28.16 5.45
CA THR A 156 -14.21 -27.46 4.93
C THR A 156 -14.36 -26.03 5.45
N THR A 157 -13.58 -25.62 6.44
CA THR A 157 -13.65 -24.28 7.04
C THR A 157 -13.08 -23.25 6.08
N TRP A 158 -13.78 -22.14 5.85
CA TRP A 158 -13.24 -20.99 5.15
C TRP A 158 -12.31 -20.22 6.09
N VAL A 159 -11.10 -19.95 5.65
CA VAL A 159 -10.08 -19.26 6.43
C VAL A 159 -9.78 -17.90 5.80
N LEU A 160 -10.02 -16.82 6.52
CA LEU A 160 -9.78 -15.45 6.07
C LEU A 160 -8.61 -14.85 6.84
N GLY A 161 -7.70 -14.17 6.15
CA GLY A 161 -6.52 -13.57 6.79
C GLY A 161 -6.51 -12.06 6.76
N HIS A 162 -6.01 -11.45 7.82
CA HIS A 162 -5.58 -10.05 7.87
C HIS A 162 -4.19 -9.99 8.49
N VAL A 163 -3.20 -9.52 7.74
CA VAL A 163 -1.81 -9.46 8.21
C VAL A 163 -1.25 -8.07 7.98
N ALA A 164 -1.15 -7.29 9.07
CA ALA A 164 -0.71 -5.90 9.00
C ALA A 164 -0.30 -5.37 10.38
N ARG A 165 0.26 -4.16 10.41
CA ARG A 165 0.23 -3.32 11.62
C ARG A 165 -1.22 -2.98 11.92
N LEU A 166 -1.69 -3.17 13.15
CA LEU A 166 -3.09 -2.95 13.48
C LEU A 166 -3.31 -1.47 13.84
N LEU A 167 -3.61 -0.69 12.81
CA LEU A 167 -3.94 0.72 12.89
C LEU A 167 -5.14 1.02 11.97
N PRO A 168 -5.88 2.12 12.19
CA PRO A 168 -7.09 2.43 11.43
C PRO A 168 -6.93 2.35 9.91
N GLN A 169 -5.81 2.84 9.37
CA GLN A 169 -5.51 2.85 7.93
C GLN A 169 -5.17 1.48 7.31
N LYS A 170 -4.91 0.47 8.14
CA LYS A 170 -4.84 -0.92 7.67
C LYS A 170 -6.23 -1.58 7.65
N ASN A 171 -7.27 -0.88 8.12
CA ASN A 171 -8.68 -1.21 7.91
C ASN A 171 -9.12 -2.59 8.47
N LEU A 172 -8.58 -2.98 9.63
CA LEU A 172 -9.04 -4.20 10.34
C LEU A 172 -10.57 -4.20 10.59
N HIS A 173 -11.18 -3.06 10.85
CA HIS A 173 -12.63 -2.96 11.00
C HIS A 173 -13.39 -3.37 9.72
N ARG A 174 -12.90 -3.00 8.53
CA ARG A 174 -13.45 -3.44 7.23
C ARG A 174 -13.24 -4.93 6.98
N PHE A 175 -12.12 -5.49 7.45
CA PHE A 175 -11.92 -6.94 7.47
C PHE A 175 -12.99 -7.64 8.31
N LEU A 176 -13.28 -7.15 9.53
CA LEU A 176 -14.32 -7.72 10.39
C LEU A 176 -15.73 -7.61 9.78
N GLU A 177 -16.01 -6.50 9.08
CA GLU A 177 -17.26 -6.37 8.30
C GLU A 177 -17.38 -7.47 7.23
N TYR A 178 -16.29 -7.81 6.52
CA TYR A 178 -16.33 -8.93 5.57
C TYR A 178 -16.62 -10.27 6.24
N VAL A 179 -16.03 -10.52 7.41
CA VAL A 179 -16.31 -11.75 8.19
C VAL A 179 -17.79 -11.78 8.60
N ARG A 180 -18.32 -10.66 9.11
CA ARG A 180 -19.74 -10.51 9.48
C ARG A 180 -20.66 -10.76 8.28
N ASP A 181 -20.39 -10.16 7.14
CA ASP A 181 -21.25 -10.24 5.95
C ASP A 181 -21.22 -11.64 5.35
N LEU A 182 -20.06 -12.32 5.36
CA LEU A 182 -19.96 -13.72 4.96
C LEU A 182 -20.71 -14.64 5.91
N LYS A 183 -20.60 -14.45 7.23
CA LYS A 183 -21.36 -15.21 8.23
C LYS A 183 -22.87 -15.03 8.05
N THR A 184 -23.30 -13.82 7.71
CA THR A 184 -24.71 -13.49 7.43
C THR A 184 -25.20 -14.16 6.15
N ALA A 185 -24.40 -14.11 5.08
CA ALA A 185 -24.75 -14.71 3.79
C ALA A 185 -24.68 -16.25 3.80
N PHE A 186 -23.79 -16.84 4.60
CA PHE A 186 -23.52 -18.29 4.66
C PHE A 186 -23.57 -18.82 6.10
N PRO A 187 -24.74 -18.81 6.77
CA PRO A 187 -24.85 -19.10 8.20
C PRO A 187 -24.49 -20.55 8.60
N ARG A 188 -24.37 -21.47 7.64
CA ARG A 188 -23.98 -22.87 7.87
C ARG A 188 -22.52 -23.17 7.54
N GLN A 189 -21.82 -22.22 6.92
CA GLN A 189 -20.43 -22.38 6.50
C GLN A 189 -19.52 -22.03 7.68
N PRO A 190 -18.65 -22.94 8.15
CA PRO A 190 -17.66 -22.61 9.16
C PRO A 190 -16.67 -21.57 8.59
N ILE A 191 -16.44 -20.50 9.34
CA ILE A 191 -15.51 -19.42 9.00
C ILE A 191 -14.57 -19.19 10.18
N GLN A 192 -13.27 -19.18 9.90
CA GLN A 192 -12.23 -18.72 10.82
C GLN A 192 -11.50 -17.53 10.20
N ALA A 193 -11.16 -16.56 11.03
CA ALA A 193 -10.46 -15.35 10.65
C ALA A 193 -9.18 -15.20 11.48
N PHE A 194 -8.02 -15.14 10.81
CA PHE A 194 -6.73 -14.91 11.47
C PHE A 194 -6.31 -13.46 11.31
N VAL A 195 -6.03 -12.80 12.44
CA VAL A 195 -5.48 -11.44 12.49
C VAL A 195 -4.05 -11.54 13.01
N ILE A 196 -3.06 -11.21 12.18
CA ILE A 196 -1.64 -11.29 12.52
C ILE A 196 -1.07 -9.88 12.53
N GLY A 197 -0.70 -9.40 13.72
CA GLY A 197 -0.23 -8.02 13.88
C GLY A 197 -0.35 -7.51 15.30
N ASN A 198 0.35 -6.41 15.59
CA ASN A 198 0.22 -5.69 16.85
C ASN A 198 -0.47 -4.34 16.61
N TYR A 199 -1.22 -3.90 17.60
CA TYR A 199 -1.73 -2.53 17.65
C TYR A 199 -0.58 -1.54 17.74
N TRP A 200 -0.73 -0.44 17.01
CA TRP A 200 0.24 0.64 17.01
C TRP A 200 -0.45 1.97 17.34
N VAL A 201 -0.43 2.34 18.62
CA VAL A 201 -1.21 3.47 19.15
C VAL A 201 -0.56 4.84 19.00
N ASP A 202 0.77 4.89 18.80
CA ASP A 202 1.59 6.12 18.66
C ASP A 202 2.06 6.37 17.22
N TYR A 203 1.33 5.87 16.22
CA TYR A 203 1.68 6.02 14.81
C TYR A 203 1.62 7.50 14.34
N PRO A 204 2.65 8.06 13.69
CA PRO A 204 2.75 9.51 13.50
C PRO A 204 2.02 10.08 12.27
N VAL A 205 1.57 9.23 11.33
CA VAL A 205 0.95 9.68 10.07
C VAL A 205 -0.57 9.52 10.20
N LEU A 206 -1.31 10.63 10.09
CA LEU A 206 -2.78 10.67 10.17
C LEU A 206 -3.37 9.83 11.34
N PRO A 207 -3.04 10.15 12.61
CA PRO A 207 -3.34 9.32 13.78
C PRO A 207 -4.81 9.37 14.23
N TYR A 208 -5.76 9.37 13.29
CA TYR A 208 -7.18 9.43 13.58
C TYR A 208 -7.62 8.19 14.36
N MET A 209 -8.17 8.39 15.56
CA MET A 209 -8.71 7.33 16.42
C MET A 209 -7.72 6.20 16.77
N THR A 210 -6.41 6.39 16.59
CA THR A 210 -5.40 5.33 16.76
C THR A 210 -5.37 4.80 18.19
N GLU A 211 -5.46 5.68 19.19
CA GLU A 211 -5.47 5.28 20.60
C GLU A 211 -6.71 4.45 20.97
N GLN A 212 -7.89 4.80 20.46
CA GLN A 212 -9.14 4.11 20.75
C GLN A 212 -9.39 2.89 19.85
N TYR A 213 -8.53 2.66 18.85
CA TYR A 213 -8.74 1.62 17.85
C TYR A 213 -8.83 0.20 18.42
N PRO A 214 -8.02 -0.22 19.42
CA PRO A 214 -8.16 -1.54 20.02
C PRO A 214 -9.53 -1.78 20.64
N ASP A 215 -10.04 -0.80 21.41
CA ASP A 215 -11.36 -0.89 22.04
C ASP A 215 -12.48 -0.87 21.00
N TYR A 216 -12.33 -0.05 19.94
CA TYR A 216 -13.25 -0.03 18.82
C TYR A 216 -13.33 -1.40 18.12
N ILE A 217 -12.19 -2.03 17.83
CA ILE A 217 -12.13 -3.36 17.22
C ILE A 217 -12.77 -4.42 18.14
N GLN A 218 -12.49 -4.37 19.44
CA GLN A 218 -13.11 -5.29 20.40
C GLN A 218 -14.63 -5.10 20.43
N SER A 219 -15.11 -3.85 20.37
CA SER A 219 -16.55 -3.57 20.31
C SER A 219 -17.21 -4.11 19.05
N LEU A 220 -16.54 -4.07 17.90
CA LEU A 220 -17.04 -4.66 16.65
C LEU A 220 -17.09 -6.18 16.71
N ILE A 221 -16.08 -6.83 17.29
CA ILE A 221 -16.07 -8.30 17.46
C ILE A 221 -17.30 -8.73 18.27
N THR A 222 -17.58 -8.05 19.38
CA THR A 222 -18.75 -8.36 20.21
C THR A 222 -20.06 -7.99 19.53
N HIS A 223 -20.14 -6.81 18.90
CA HIS A 223 -21.35 -6.39 18.21
C HIS A 223 -21.72 -7.32 17.04
N TYR A 224 -20.73 -7.86 16.32
CA TYR A 224 -20.91 -8.79 15.22
C TYR A 224 -20.96 -10.27 15.66
N ASN A 225 -20.82 -10.56 16.96
CA ASN A 225 -20.73 -11.90 17.53
C ASN A 225 -19.65 -12.76 16.84
N LEU A 226 -18.41 -12.25 16.77
CA LEU A 226 -17.28 -12.86 16.07
C LEU A 226 -16.22 -13.46 17.01
N GLU A 227 -16.49 -13.56 18.31
CA GLU A 227 -15.56 -14.05 19.32
C GLU A 227 -15.03 -15.46 19.00
N ASP A 228 -15.90 -16.35 18.53
CA ASP A 228 -15.53 -17.72 18.16
C ASP A 228 -14.95 -17.83 16.73
N ASN A 229 -14.94 -16.73 15.98
CA ASN A 229 -14.51 -16.69 14.59
C ASN A 229 -13.12 -16.08 14.43
N VAL A 230 -12.74 -15.11 15.25
CA VAL A 230 -11.53 -14.30 15.08
C VAL A 230 -10.43 -14.76 16.05
N THR A 231 -9.28 -15.15 15.49
CA THR A 231 -8.08 -15.49 16.25
C THR A 231 -6.99 -14.47 15.99
N PHE A 232 -6.55 -13.78 17.05
CA PHE A 232 -5.38 -12.90 17.00
C PHE A 232 -4.10 -13.71 17.21
N CYS A 233 -3.15 -13.58 16.30
CA CYS A 233 -1.83 -14.18 16.37
C CYS A 233 -0.77 -13.12 16.73
N ALA A 234 0.31 -13.57 17.36
CA ALA A 234 1.44 -12.71 17.67
C ALA A 234 2.06 -12.11 16.39
N ALA A 235 2.51 -10.85 16.44
CA ALA A 235 3.12 -10.20 15.28
C ALA A 235 4.54 -10.70 14.93
N ASN A 236 5.18 -11.47 15.82
CA ASN A 236 6.55 -11.94 15.69
C ASN A 236 6.64 -13.42 15.28
N LEU A 237 5.68 -13.91 14.49
CA LEU A 237 5.79 -15.24 13.88
C LEU A 237 7.10 -15.35 13.10
N THR A 238 7.72 -16.52 13.16
CA THR A 238 8.83 -16.83 12.26
C THR A 238 8.32 -16.82 10.81
N ASP A 239 9.20 -16.53 9.85
CA ASP A 239 8.81 -16.55 8.42
C ASP A 239 8.17 -17.89 8.02
N GLN A 240 8.63 -19.02 8.59
CA GLN A 240 8.03 -20.34 8.36
C GLN A 240 6.61 -20.45 8.92
N MET A 241 6.38 -20.00 10.17
CA MET A 241 5.04 -20.03 10.76
C MET A 241 4.10 -19.09 10.01
N LEU A 242 4.56 -17.90 9.63
CA LEU A 242 3.79 -16.95 8.84
C LEU A 242 3.42 -17.54 7.48
N ALA A 243 4.35 -18.18 6.78
CA ALA A 243 4.10 -18.86 5.51
C ALA A 243 3.06 -19.99 5.64
N THR A 244 3.16 -20.83 6.68
CA THR A 244 2.16 -21.88 6.95
C THR A 244 0.78 -21.29 7.25
N THR A 245 0.70 -20.27 8.12
CA THR A 245 -0.58 -19.63 8.46
C THR A 245 -1.23 -18.98 7.24
N ILE A 246 -0.43 -18.32 6.41
CA ILE A 246 -0.94 -17.72 5.17
C ILE A 246 -1.38 -18.79 4.17
N ALA A 247 -0.62 -19.87 3.97
CA ALA A 247 -1.01 -20.96 3.07
C ALA A 247 -2.33 -21.66 3.47
N ALA A 248 -2.69 -21.64 4.76
CA ALA A 248 -3.97 -22.15 5.24
C ALA A 248 -5.16 -21.25 4.89
N MET A 249 -4.93 -19.97 4.56
CA MET A 249 -5.96 -19.01 4.21
C MET A 249 -6.58 -19.32 2.85
N ASP A 250 -7.90 -19.20 2.76
CA ASP A 250 -8.61 -19.21 1.50
C ASP A 250 -8.41 -17.88 0.76
N VAL A 251 -8.40 -16.77 1.48
CA VAL A 251 -8.13 -15.42 0.95
C VAL A 251 -7.40 -14.58 2.01
N LEU A 252 -6.35 -13.86 1.61
CA LEU A 252 -5.81 -12.74 2.38
C LEU A 252 -6.62 -11.48 2.06
N ILE A 253 -7.26 -10.88 3.05
CA ILE A 253 -8.02 -9.64 2.92
C ILE A 253 -7.18 -8.49 3.52
N HIS A 254 -6.63 -7.68 2.63
CA HIS A 254 -5.74 -6.55 2.94
C HIS A 254 -6.34 -5.22 2.44
N PRO A 255 -7.43 -4.71 3.07
CA PRO A 255 -8.20 -3.56 2.59
C PRO A 255 -7.54 -2.23 2.96
N THR A 256 -6.20 -2.17 2.97
CA THR A 256 -5.49 -0.95 3.36
C THR A 256 -5.54 0.12 2.27
N ASN A 257 -5.66 1.36 2.71
CA ASN A 257 -5.45 2.56 1.90
C ASN A 257 -4.54 3.54 2.66
N SER A 258 -3.62 3.00 3.46
CA SER A 258 -2.66 3.80 4.21
C SER A 258 -1.69 4.51 3.26
N LEU A 259 -1.35 5.75 3.56
CA LEU A 259 -0.39 6.54 2.79
C LEU A 259 0.99 5.87 2.65
N ASP A 260 1.31 4.93 3.56
CA ASP A 260 2.58 4.19 3.60
C ASP A 260 2.52 2.79 2.95
N GLU A 261 1.48 2.49 2.15
CA GLU A 261 1.41 1.23 1.40
C GLU A 261 1.99 1.37 -0.02
N ASN A 262 3.32 1.47 -0.09
CA ASN A 262 4.04 1.75 -1.33
C ASN A 262 4.53 0.51 -2.08
N PHE A 263 4.35 -0.70 -1.53
CA PHE A 263 4.73 -1.92 -2.26
C PHE A 263 3.70 -3.05 -2.15
N GLY A 264 3.04 -3.26 -1.00
CA GLY A 264 2.16 -4.43 -0.84
C GLY A 264 2.93 -5.71 -0.52
N TYR A 265 3.90 -5.63 0.40
CA TYR A 265 4.80 -6.75 0.72
C TYR A 265 4.05 -8.04 1.10
N ILE A 266 3.02 -7.90 1.93
CA ILE A 266 2.23 -9.03 2.38
C ILE A 266 1.42 -9.70 1.25
N ALA A 267 1.09 -8.94 0.19
CA ALA A 267 0.39 -9.49 -0.96
C ALA A 267 1.29 -10.44 -1.76
N ILE A 268 2.58 -10.11 -1.93
CA ILE A 268 3.51 -11.00 -2.62
C ILE A 268 3.87 -12.23 -1.79
N GLU A 269 3.94 -12.09 -0.46
CA GLU A 269 4.09 -13.22 0.48
C GLU A 269 2.89 -14.17 0.39
N ALA A 270 1.67 -13.64 0.37
CA ALA A 270 0.46 -14.43 0.17
C ALA A 270 0.42 -15.14 -1.17
N MET A 271 0.72 -14.44 -2.26
CA MET A 271 0.73 -15.06 -3.58
C MET A 271 1.81 -16.16 -3.70
N ALA A 272 3.00 -15.95 -3.13
CA ALA A 272 4.05 -16.97 -3.08
C ALA A 272 3.62 -18.23 -2.32
N ALA A 273 2.90 -18.07 -1.21
CA ALA A 273 2.28 -19.16 -0.46
C ALA A 273 1.05 -19.77 -1.16
N GLY A 274 0.61 -19.23 -2.30
CA GLY A 274 -0.57 -19.70 -3.03
C GLY A 274 -1.89 -19.26 -2.41
N THR A 275 -1.94 -18.02 -1.89
CA THR A 275 -3.14 -17.43 -1.30
C THR A 275 -3.55 -16.18 -2.09
N PRO A 276 -4.76 -16.16 -2.67
CA PRO A 276 -5.24 -15.00 -3.40
C PRO A 276 -5.54 -13.82 -2.46
N VAL A 277 -5.42 -12.60 -3.00
CA VAL A 277 -5.48 -11.36 -2.23
C VAL A 277 -6.70 -10.54 -2.61
N LEU A 278 -7.53 -10.17 -1.63
CA LEU A 278 -8.48 -9.06 -1.76
C LEU A 278 -7.83 -7.80 -1.19
N GLY A 279 -7.53 -6.84 -2.05
CA GLY A 279 -6.89 -5.57 -1.67
C GLY A 279 -7.63 -4.36 -2.18
N CYS A 280 -7.24 -3.18 -1.70
CA CYS A 280 -7.61 -1.92 -2.33
C CYS A 280 -6.74 -1.71 -3.58
N ASN A 281 -7.32 -1.19 -4.65
CA ASN A 281 -6.62 -0.69 -5.84
C ASN A 281 -5.90 0.62 -5.47
N TYR A 282 -4.85 0.51 -4.67
CA TYR A 282 -4.18 1.62 -4.01
C TYR A 282 -2.67 1.37 -3.87
N GLY A 283 -1.87 2.39 -4.15
CA GLY A 283 -0.42 2.36 -3.93
C GLY A 283 0.26 1.15 -4.58
N GLY A 284 1.13 0.46 -3.84
CA GLY A 284 1.86 -0.70 -4.35
C GLY A 284 1.02 -1.96 -4.56
N LEU A 285 -0.19 -2.06 -3.99
CA LEU A 285 -1.08 -3.20 -4.26
C LEU A 285 -1.51 -3.25 -5.73
N LYS A 286 -1.56 -2.09 -6.40
CA LYS A 286 -1.86 -1.97 -7.84
C LYS A 286 -0.81 -2.65 -8.72
N ASP A 287 0.42 -2.69 -8.23
CA ASP A 287 1.57 -3.24 -8.96
C ASP A 287 1.83 -4.70 -8.62
N THR A 288 1.35 -5.16 -7.45
CA THR A 288 1.60 -6.53 -6.97
C THR A 288 0.44 -7.47 -7.23
N VAL A 289 -0.81 -7.05 -7.08
CA VAL A 289 -1.97 -7.92 -7.33
C VAL A 289 -2.48 -7.71 -8.75
N VAL A 290 -2.67 -8.80 -9.49
CA VAL A 290 -3.27 -8.76 -10.83
C VAL A 290 -4.77 -9.00 -10.70
N ASP A 291 -5.57 -7.96 -10.98
CA ASP A 291 -7.02 -7.99 -10.73
C ASP A 291 -7.72 -9.14 -11.48
N ASN A 292 -8.49 -9.92 -10.72
CA ASN A 292 -9.19 -11.16 -11.12
C ASN A 292 -8.29 -12.33 -11.55
N GLU A 293 -6.96 -12.19 -11.55
CA GLU A 293 -6.01 -13.27 -11.88
C GLU A 293 -5.30 -13.83 -10.66
N THR A 294 -4.80 -12.98 -9.76
CA THR A 294 -4.17 -13.39 -8.48
C THR A 294 -4.96 -12.93 -7.26
N GLY A 295 -6.06 -12.21 -7.48
CA GLY A 295 -6.81 -11.59 -6.41
C GLY A 295 -7.89 -10.65 -6.94
N LYS A 296 -8.35 -9.73 -6.09
CA LYS A 296 -9.26 -8.65 -6.45
C LYS A 296 -8.76 -7.33 -5.90
N LEU A 297 -8.81 -6.30 -6.75
CA LEU A 297 -8.54 -4.93 -6.37
C LEU A 297 -9.84 -4.11 -6.34
N MET A 298 -10.19 -3.60 -5.17
CA MET A 298 -11.34 -2.72 -4.98
C MET A 298 -10.98 -1.31 -5.43
N SER A 299 -11.76 -0.74 -6.36
CA SER A 299 -11.51 0.62 -6.84
C SER A 299 -11.49 1.62 -5.68
N THR A 300 -10.51 2.52 -5.69
CA THR A 300 -10.31 3.59 -4.72
C THR A 300 -10.32 4.97 -5.38
N TRP A 301 -10.68 5.99 -4.60
CA TRP A 301 -10.67 7.40 -4.99
C TRP A 301 -10.49 8.32 -3.78
N VAL A 302 -10.01 9.54 -4.02
CA VAL A 302 -9.86 10.59 -2.99
C VAL A 302 -11.14 11.42 -2.89
N THR A 303 -11.52 11.80 -1.68
CA THR A 303 -12.64 12.69 -1.34
C THR A 303 -12.16 13.77 -0.36
N HIS A 304 -12.95 14.81 -0.13
CA HIS A 304 -12.69 15.79 0.95
C HIS A 304 -12.65 15.12 2.33
N GLY A 305 -13.35 13.99 2.49
CA GLY A 305 -13.38 13.17 3.69
C GLY A 305 -12.32 12.06 3.75
N GLY A 306 -11.27 12.11 2.91
CA GLY A 306 -10.23 11.08 2.85
C GLY A 306 -10.40 10.09 1.71
N ILE A 307 -9.69 8.96 1.77
CA ILE A 307 -9.75 7.93 0.72
C ILE A 307 -10.99 7.05 0.91
N ARG A 308 -11.65 6.66 -0.18
CA ARG A 308 -12.77 5.72 -0.20
C ARG A 308 -12.49 4.57 -1.17
N PHE A 309 -13.21 3.47 -0.99
CA PHE A 309 -13.11 2.32 -1.87
C PHE A 309 -14.45 1.57 -1.99
N ASN A 310 -14.60 0.80 -3.07
CA ASN A 310 -15.81 0.02 -3.33
C ASN A 310 -15.78 -1.33 -2.58
N TYR A 311 -16.32 -1.34 -1.36
CA TYR A 311 -16.44 -2.52 -0.50
C TYR A 311 -17.30 -3.64 -1.15
N GLN A 312 -18.42 -3.29 -1.77
CA GLN A 312 -19.37 -4.25 -2.34
C GLN A 312 -18.75 -5.10 -3.45
N SER A 313 -17.85 -4.52 -4.24
CA SER A 313 -17.10 -5.24 -5.27
C SER A 313 -16.21 -6.34 -4.67
N GLY A 314 -15.58 -6.06 -3.51
CA GLY A 314 -14.78 -7.01 -2.76
C GLY A 314 -15.64 -8.13 -2.17
N PHE A 315 -16.77 -7.77 -1.55
CA PHE A 315 -17.70 -8.75 -0.99
C PHE A 315 -18.24 -9.70 -2.06
N LYS A 316 -18.68 -9.16 -3.20
CA LYS A 316 -19.14 -9.95 -4.34
C LYS A 316 -18.07 -10.95 -4.80
N TRP A 317 -16.83 -10.49 -4.96
CA TRP A 317 -15.73 -11.37 -5.37
C TRP A 317 -15.43 -12.45 -4.33
N LEU A 318 -15.42 -12.12 -3.03
CA LEU A 318 -15.25 -13.11 -1.95
C LEU A 318 -16.31 -14.20 -2.02
N THR A 319 -17.58 -13.82 -2.15
CA THR A 319 -18.67 -14.82 -2.24
C THR A 319 -18.52 -15.71 -3.46
N GLU A 320 -18.05 -15.18 -4.60
CA GLU A 320 -17.85 -15.97 -5.81
C GLU A 320 -16.69 -16.96 -5.65
N VAL A 321 -15.54 -16.50 -5.16
CA VAL A 321 -14.33 -17.32 -5.05
C VAL A 321 -14.48 -18.40 -3.98
N LEU A 322 -15.04 -18.07 -2.81
CA LEU A 322 -15.21 -19.02 -1.71
C LEU A 322 -16.22 -20.15 -2.03
N ASN A 323 -17.18 -19.89 -2.91
CA ASN A 323 -18.16 -20.89 -3.36
C ASN A 323 -17.75 -21.63 -4.65
N ASN A 324 -16.64 -21.25 -5.29
CA ASN A 324 -16.20 -21.84 -6.55
C ASN A 324 -14.79 -22.40 -6.43
N HIS A 325 -14.70 -23.71 -6.17
CA HIS A 325 -13.43 -24.41 -6.01
C HIS A 325 -12.52 -24.34 -7.25
N GLU A 326 -13.09 -24.39 -8.46
CA GLU A 326 -12.31 -24.30 -9.70
C GLU A 326 -11.66 -22.92 -9.84
N LYS A 327 -12.47 -21.86 -9.66
CA LYS A 327 -11.97 -20.47 -9.68
C LYS A 327 -10.91 -20.24 -8.60
N HIS A 328 -11.14 -20.75 -7.39
CA HIS A 328 -10.19 -20.65 -6.30
C HIS A 328 -8.87 -21.36 -6.60
N THR A 329 -8.94 -22.59 -7.15
CA THR A 329 -7.75 -23.34 -7.54
C THR A 329 -6.94 -22.61 -8.62
N GLN A 330 -7.63 -22.07 -9.64
CA GLN A 330 -6.98 -21.27 -10.68
C GLN A 330 -6.28 -20.04 -10.12
N LEU A 331 -6.91 -19.32 -9.18
CA LEU A 331 -6.29 -18.18 -8.51
C LEU A 331 -5.02 -18.59 -7.75
N ILE A 332 -5.01 -19.73 -7.06
CA ILE A 332 -3.84 -20.25 -6.35
C ILE A 332 -2.67 -20.51 -7.31
N GLU A 333 -2.93 -21.14 -8.45
CA GLU A 333 -1.92 -21.42 -9.47
C GLU A 333 -1.36 -20.14 -10.09
N ASN A 334 -2.24 -19.19 -10.40
CA ASN A 334 -1.87 -17.88 -10.92
C ASN A 334 -1.01 -17.11 -9.91
N CYS A 335 -1.40 -17.13 -8.63
CA CYS A 335 -0.63 -16.51 -7.54
C CYS A 335 0.82 -17.02 -7.51
N LYS A 336 1.00 -18.34 -7.46
CA LYS A 336 2.32 -18.96 -7.42
C LYS A 336 3.14 -18.65 -8.67
N THR A 337 2.51 -18.73 -9.84
CA THR A 337 3.14 -18.43 -11.13
C THR A 337 3.61 -16.98 -11.18
N HIS A 338 2.69 -16.04 -10.96
CA HIS A 338 2.96 -14.61 -10.96
C HIS A 338 4.05 -14.25 -9.95
N ALA A 339 3.95 -14.76 -8.72
CA ALA A 339 4.95 -14.47 -7.70
C ALA A 339 6.33 -15.00 -8.10
N SER A 340 6.41 -16.24 -8.59
CA SER A 340 7.67 -16.87 -8.98
C SER A 340 8.38 -16.17 -10.14
N GLN A 341 7.62 -15.55 -11.05
CA GLN A 341 8.15 -14.86 -12.24
C GLN A 341 8.64 -13.44 -11.94
N ASN A 342 8.22 -12.84 -10.81
CA ASN A 342 8.42 -11.42 -10.55
C ASN A 342 9.16 -11.11 -9.24
N TYR A 343 9.00 -11.93 -8.20
CA TYR A 343 9.47 -11.62 -6.84
C TYR A 343 10.50 -12.61 -6.28
N ARG A 344 11.14 -13.41 -7.14
CA ARG A 344 12.33 -14.17 -6.73
C ARG A 344 13.50 -13.22 -6.48
N TYR A 345 14.35 -13.59 -5.53
CA TYR A 345 15.53 -12.82 -5.16
C TYR A 345 16.45 -12.50 -6.36
N GLY A 346 16.61 -13.42 -7.31
CA GLY A 346 17.37 -13.19 -8.53
C GLY A 346 16.82 -12.04 -9.41
N HIS A 347 15.50 -11.84 -9.47
CA HIS A 347 14.91 -10.71 -10.20
C HIS A 347 15.23 -9.38 -9.54
N PHE A 348 15.20 -9.33 -8.20
CA PHE A 348 15.61 -8.16 -7.42
C PHE A 348 17.08 -7.81 -7.69
N VAL A 349 17.99 -8.79 -7.60
CA VAL A 349 19.43 -8.60 -7.87
C VAL A 349 19.64 -8.04 -9.28
N ASN A 350 19.07 -8.67 -10.30
CA ASN A 350 19.25 -8.25 -11.70
C ASN A 350 18.73 -6.83 -11.96
N ARG A 351 17.59 -6.46 -11.38
CA ARG A 351 17.02 -5.10 -11.53
C ARG A 351 17.86 -4.05 -10.82
N LEU A 352 18.35 -4.36 -9.62
CA LEU A 352 19.25 -3.47 -8.89
C LEU A 352 20.54 -3.26 -9.70
N GLU A 353 21.23 -4.34 -10.10
CA GLU A 353 22.46 -4.25 -10.90
C GLU A 353 22.26 -3.44 -12.18
N SER A 354 21.21 -3.75 -12.96
CA SER A 354 20.92 -3.03 -14.20
C SER A 354 20.72 -1.54 -13.95
N GLY A 355 19.91 -1.17 -12.96
CA GLY A 355 19.64 0.24 -12.66
C GLY A 355 20.89 1.01 -12.22
N LEU A 356 21.78 0.38 -11.44
CA LEU A 356 23.06 1.00 -11.05
C LEU A 356 23.98 1.19 -12.26
N LEU A 357 24.04 0.21 -13.16
CA LEU A 357 24.88 0.26 -14.37
C LEU A 357 24.34 1.25 -15.40
N ASP A 358 23.02 1.44 -15.49
CA ASP A 358 22.39 2.48 -16.30
C ASP A 358 22.79 3.87 -15.80
N CYS A 359 22.80 4.10 -14.49
CA CYS A 359 23.27 5.36 -13.89
C CYS A 359 24.75 5.63 -14.19
N LEU A 360 25.60 4.60 -14.10
CA LEU A 360 27.03 4.71 -14.46
C LEU A 360 27.25 4.99 -15.94
N THR A 361 26.45 4.36 -16.80
CA THR A 361 26.51 4.59 -18.25
C THR A 361 26.11 6.02 -18.58
N ALA A 362 25.02 6.51 -17.97
CA ALA A 362 24.59 7.90 -18.09
C ALA A 362 25.67 8.87 -17.58
N TYR A 363 26.31 8.58 -16.44
CA TYR A 363 27.40 9.38 -15.90
C TYR A 363 28.59 9.51 -16.87
N LYS A 364 28.95 8.42 -17.56
CA LYS A 364 30.06 8.39 -18.53
C LYS A 364 29.72 9.04 -19.87
N SER A 365 28.46 9.36 -20.15
CA SER A 365 28.00 9.84 -21.46
C SER A 365 28.24 11.33 -21.76
N ALA A 366 28.96 12.05 -20.89
CA ALA A 366 29.30 13.49 -20.96
C ALA A 366 28.12 14.49 -20.96
N ASN A 367 26.87 14.06 -21.22
CA ASN A 367 25.66 14.90 -21.21
C ASN A 367 24.94 14.90 -19.85
N VAL A 368 25.70 14.98 -18.76
CA VAL A 368 25.14 15.02 -17.41
C VAL A 368 24.61 16.42 -17.13
N THR A 369 23.31 16.52 -16.87
CA THR A 369 22.64 17.81 -16.59
C THR A 369 21.93 17.74 -15.24
N GLN A 370 22.00 18.81 -14.46
CA GLN A 370 21.24 18.92 -13.21
C GLN A 370 19.75 19.12 -13.53
N ILE A 371 18.86 18.47 -12.76
CA ILE A 371 17.40 18.55 -12.96
C ILE A 371 16.90 20.00 -12.84
N GLY A 372 17.37 20.74 -11.83
CA GLY A 372 17.24 22.19 -11.75
C GLY A 372 15.87 22.72 -11.25
N GLN A 373 14.75 22.22 -11.76
CA GLN A 373 13.41 22.66 -11.33
C GLN A 373 12.45 21.48 -11.14
N CYS A 374 11.62 21.59 -10.09
CA CYS A 374 10.48 20.71 -9.87
C CYS A 374 9.17 21.50 -9.87
N GLN A 375 8.11 20.90 -10.42
CA GLN A 375 6.75 21.41 -10.28
C GLN A 375 6.21 21.15 -8.87
N SER A 376 5.25 21.96 -8.44
CA SER A 376 4.52 21.73 -7.19
C SER A 376 3.31 20.83 -7.41
N ILE A 377 3.07 19.93 -6.48
CA ILE A 377 1.81 19.19 -6.38
C ILE A 377 0.88 20.01 -5.50
N THR A 378 -0.27 20.39 -6.05
CA THR A 378 -1.26 21.19 -5.33
C THR A 378 -2.12 20.25 -4.49
N ASN A 379 -2.23 20.56 -3.20
CA ASN A 379 -3.11 19.85 -2.31
C ASN A 379 -4.50 20.49 -2.27
N ASP A 380 -5.50 19.65 -2.00
CA ASP A 380 -6.87 20.11 -1.72
C ASP A 380 -6.94 20.78 -0.35
N THR A 381 -7.44 22.00 -0.33
CA THR A 381 -7.66 22.79 0.88
C THR A 381 -8.97 22.46 1.59
N LEU A 382 -9.91 21.81 0.91
CA LEU A 382 -11.20 21.40 1.49
C LEU A 382 -11.05 20.02 2.13
N CYS A 383 -10.60 20.01 3.38
CA CYS A 383 -10.46 18.81 4.20
C CYS A 383 -11.59 18.74 5.24
N LEU A 384 -12.33 17.63 5.25
CA LEU A 384 -13.41 17.36 6.21
C LEU A 384 -12.97 16.45 7.36
N LEU A 385 -11.68 16.12 7.43
CA LEU A 385 -11.12 15.27 8.48
C LEU A 385 -10.71 16.09 9.71
N PRO A 386 -10.57 15.45 10.88
CA PRO A 386 -10.13 16.13 12.09
C PRO A 386 -8.76 16.79 11.91
N SER A 387 -8.59 17.97 12.52
CA SER A 387 -7.30 18.67 12.49
C SER A 387 -6.26 17.94 13.32
N VAL A 388 -5.10 17.68 12.73
CA VAL A 388 -3.90 17.10 13.36
C VAL A 388 -2.66 17.86 12.86
N ASN A 389 -1.50 17.70 13.51
CA ASN A 389 -0.28 18.46 13.18
C ASN A 389 0.10 18.38 11.68
N LEU A 390 -0.03 17.19 11.09
CA LEU A 390 0.18 16.95 9.66
C LEU A 390 -1.06 16.24 9.10
N GLY A 391 -2.09 17.03 8.77
CA GLY A 391 -3.40 16.54 8.31
C GLY A 391 -3.41 16.09 6.85
N PHE A 392 -4.52 15.45 6.44
CA PHE A 392 -4.68 14.89 5.10
C PHE A 392 -4.56 15.92 3.97
N GLU A 393 -4.85 17.19 4.25
CA GLU A 393 -4.61 18.33 3.34
C GLU A 393 -3.14 18.48 2.93
N ASN A 394 -2.18 17.84 3.62
CA ASN A 394 -0.78 17.82 3.21
C ASN A 394 -0.47 16.70 2.21
N TYR A 395 -1.39 15.75 2.06
CA TYR A 395 -1.23 14.53 1.28
C TYR A 395 -2.25 14.39 0.15
N SER A 396 -3.34 15.16 0.18
CA SER A 396 -4.49 15.00 -0.72
C SER A 396 -4.11 15.12 -2.20
N GLY A 397 -3.15 15.97 -2.55
CA GLY A 397 -2.65 16.12 -3.91
C GLY A 397 -1.84 14.90 -4.37
N VAL A 398 -0.93 14.39 -3.54
CA VAL A 398 -0.10 13.22 -3.87
C VAL A 398 -0.90 11.91 -3.82
N ALA A 399 -1.89 11.82 -2.94
CA ALA A 399 -2.78 10.65 -2.82
C ALA A 399 -3.55 10.35 -4.12
N GLN A 400 -3.74 11.34 -5.01
CA GLN A 400 -4.38 11.17 -6.31
C GLN A 400 -3.61 10.21 -7.24
N PHE A 401 -2.29 10.07 -7.06
CA PHE A 401 -1.46 9.12 -7.83
C PHE A 401 -1.55 7.70 -7.26
N TYR A 402 -1.97 7.58 -6.00
CA TYR A 402 -2.04 6.33 -5.29
C TYR A 402 -3.38 5.63 -5.48
N VAL A 403 -4.48 6.38 -5.58
CA VAL A 403 -5.80 5.81 -5.87
C VAL A 403 -5.91 5.31 -7.31
N SER A 404 -6.96 4.53 -7.59
CA SER A 404 -7.19 3.94 -8.91
C SER A 404 -7.90 4.86 -9.89
N HIS A 405 -8.75 5.76 -9.40
CA HIS A 405 -9.55 6.65 -10.24
C HIS A 405 -9.72 8.00 -9.55
N LYS A 406 -9.80 9.05 -10.37
CA LYS A 406 -10.26 10.36 -9.91
C LYS A 406 -11.79 10.38 -9.95
N LEU A 407 -12.42 10.93 -8.92
CA LEU A 407 -13.85 11.21 -8.97
C LEU A 407 -14.12 12.23 -10.08
N ALA A 408 -14.70 11.77 -11.18
CA ALA A 408 -15.18 12.64 -12.25
C ALA A 408 -16.66 12.96 -12.00
N TYR A 409 -17.01 14.24 -11.94
CA TYR A 409 -18.40 14.69 -12.03
C TYR A 409 -18.96 14.13 -13.34
N GLN A 410 -20.05 13.34 -13.30
CA GLN A 410 -20.71 12.65 -14.44
C GLN A 410 -20.30 11.18 -14.72
N GLN A 411 -19.85 10.40 -13.73
CA GLN A 411 -19.89 8.93 -13.83
C GLN A 411 -21.32 8.44 -14.19
N PRO A 412 -21.49 7.25 -14.81
CA PRO A 412 -22.74 6.91 -15.47
C PRO A 412 -23.90 6.88 -14.48
N LEU A 413 -25.07 7.39 -14.89
CA LEU A 413 -26.28 7.41 -14.05
C LEU A 413 -26.73 6.00 -13.61
N THR A 414 -26.24 4.95 -14.27
CA THR A 414 -26.46 3.55 -13.90
C THR A 414 -25.59 3.08 -12.73
N ALA A 415 -24.61 3.88 -12.27
CA ALA A 415 -23.81 3.55 -11.10
C ALA A 415 -24.69 3.48 -9.86
N LYS A 416 -24.42 2.49 -8.99
CA LYS A 416 -25.08 2.38 -7.70
C LYS A 416 -24.26 3.06 -6.63
N VAL A 417 -24.96 3.69 -5.70
CA VAL A 417 -24.37 4.40 -4.56
C VAL A 417 -25.04 4.00 -3.26
N ILE A 418 -24.32 4.13 -2.17
CA ILE A 418 -24.79 3.85 -0.82
C ILE A 418 -24.18 4.88 0.15
N ALA A 419 -24.93 5.25 1.18
CA ALA A 419 -24.39 6.06 2.26
C ALA A 419 -23.40 5.25 3.10
N ILE A 420 -22.28 5.89 3.47
CA ILE A 420 -21.43 5.33 4.52
C ILE A 420 -22.17 5.47 5.86
N GLU A 421 -21.95 4.51 6.76
CA GLU A 421 -22.44 4.63 8.11
C GLU A 421 -21.97 5.94 8.75
N HIS A 422 -22.91 6.66 9.36
CA HIS A 422 -22.67 7.96 9.95
C HIS A 422 -23.56 8.15 11.18
N ILE A 423 -23.10 9.01 12.07
CA ILE A 423 -23.81 9.38 13.29
C ILE A 423 -24.07 10.89 13.29
N HIS A 424 -25.18 11.28 13.93
CA HIS A 424 -25.51 12.68 14.15
C HIS A 424 -25.06 13.09 15.55
N GLN A 425 -24.14 14.06 15.61
CA GLN A 425 -23.63 14.62 16.86
C GLN A 425 -23.90 16.13 16.85
N ASN A 426 -24.86 16.58 17.66
CA ASN A 426 -25.36 17.96 17.66
C ASN A 426 -25.81 18.42 16.26
N HIS A 427 -25.09 19.37 15.66
CA HIS A 427 -25.36 19.89 14.31
C HIS A 427 -24.49 19.23 13.22
N TRP A 428 -23.62 18.29 13.59
CA TRP A 428 -22.68 17.63 12.70
C TRP A 428 -23.16 16.23 12.32
N THR A 429 -22.85 15.84 11.08
CA THR A 429 -22.90 14.45 10.63
C THR A 429 -21.47 13.97 10.51
N VAL A 430 -21.15 12.87 11.21
CA VAL A 430 -19.80 12.31 11.31
C VAL A 430 -19.81 10.92 10.71
N VAL A 431 -18.93 10.66 9.74
CA VAL A 431 -18.73 9.34 9.14
C VAL A 431 -18.13 8.41 10.20
N ASN A 432 -18.78 7.27 10.42
CA ASN A 432 -18.33 6.24 11.38
C ASN A 432 -17.24 5.36 10.73
N ASP A 433 -16.08 5.94 10.48
CA ASP A 433 -14.91 5.27 9.91
C ASP A 433 -13.65 5.74 10.64
N PRO A 434 -13.00 4.87 11.45
CA PRO A 434 -11.83 5.29 12.23
C PRO A 434 -10.62 5.64 11.35
N CYS A 435 -10.56 5.15 10.10
CA CYS A 435 -9.51 5.53 9.17
C CYS A 435 -9.76 6.92 8.58
N TRP A 436 -11.02 7.22 8.24
CA TRP A 436 -11.39 8.44 7.55
C TRP A 436 -12.65 9.11 8.14
N PRO A 437 -12.57 9.61 9.39
CA PRO A 437 -13.73 10.11 10.15
C PRO A 437 -14.12 11.54 9.70
N ALA A 438 -14.71 11.65 8.51
CA ALA A 438 -15.11 12.94 7.95
C ALA A 438 -16.32 13.53 8.69
N GLU A 439 -16.33 14.85 8.91
CA GLU A 439 -17.44 15.56 9.55
C GLU A 439 -17.92 16.77 8.73
N LYS A 440 -19.24 16.94 8.64
CA LYS A 440 -19.85 18.07 7.92
C LYS A 440 -21.21 18.45 8.51
N LYS A 441 -21.51 19.75 8.52
CA LYS A 441 -22.87 20.26 8.73
C LYS A 441 -23.67 20.09 7.44
N LEU A 442 -24.43 19.01 7.36
CA LEU A 442 -25.26 18.72 6.20
C LEU A 442 -26.56 19.53 6.21
N THR A 443 -26.99 19.95 5.02
CA THR A 443 -28.32 20.52 4.78
C THR A 443 -29.40 19.46 4.97
N ASP A 444 -30.65 19.87 5.16
CA ASP A 444 -31.76 18.93 5.32
C ASP A 444 -31.99 18.10 4.04
N ALA A 445 -31.74 18.66 2.86
CA ALA A 445 -31.77 17.93 1.60
C ALA A 445 -30.69 16.84 1.54
N GLN A 446 -29.45 17.15 1.96
CA GLN A 446 -28.38 16.15 2.04
C GLN A 446 -28.70 15.02 3.03
N LYS A 447 -29.24 15.36 4.21
CA LYS A 447 -29.66 14.34 5.20
C LYS A 447 -30.78 13.46 4.66
N HIS A 448 -31.73 14.05 3.93
CA HIS A 448 -32.81 13.31 3.30
C HIS A 448 -32.27 12.29 2.28
N ILE A 449 -31.36 12.71 1.39
CA ILE A 449 -30.70 11.80 0.44
C ILE A 449 -29.94 10.68 1.16
N LEU A 450 -29.14 10.98 2.19
CA LEU A 450 -28.45 9.94 2.97
C LEU A 450 -29.42 8.92 3.57
N SER A 451 -30.60 9.36 4.01
CA SER A 451 -31.62 8.48 4.59
C SER A 451 -32.27 7.53 3.59
N GLU A 452 -32.22 7.85 2.29
CA GLU A 452 -32.69 6.98 1.20
C GLU A 452 -31.63 5.95 0.76
N LEU A 453 -30.35 6.24 0.97
CA LEU A 453 -29.22 5.43 0.54
C LEU A 453 -28.79 4.36 1.57
N LYS A 454 -29.76 3.70 2.22
CA LYS A 454 -29.52 2.60 3.18
C LYS A 454 -29.10 1.28 2.53
N SER A 455 -29.27 1.19 1.23
CA SER A 455 -28.86 0.05 0.39
C SER A 455 -28.40 0.59 -0.96
N PRO A 456 -27.69 -0.20 -1.80
CA PRO A 456 -27.24 0.27 -3.10
C PRO A 456 -28.39 0.74 -4.01
N VAL A 457 -28.39 2.01 -4.42
CA VAL A 457 -29.41 2.61 -5.31
C VAL A 457 -28.75 3.21 -6.54
N GLU A 458 -29.34 3.03 -7.73
CA GLU A 458 -28.88 3.67 -8.96
C GLU A 458 -29.12 5.18 -8.94
N ILE A 459 -28.11 5.97 -9.34
CA ILE A 459 -28.19 7.43 -9.37
C ILE A 459 -29.35 7.92 -10.27
N ALA A 460 -29.64 7.21 -11.35
CA ALA A 460 -30.73 7.49 -12.29
C ALA A 460 -32.13 7.51 -11.65
N ARG A 461 -32.31 6.96 -10.46
CA ARG A 461 -33.60 6.96 -9.75
C ARG A 461 -33.94 8.31 -9.14
N PHE A 462 -32.95 9.19 -8.99
CA PHE A 462 -33.11 10.52 -8.41
C PHE A 462 -33.33 11.56 -9.50
N ASP A 463 -34.06 12.64 -9.18
CA ASP A 463 -34.16 13.79 -10.08
C ASP A 463 -32.80 14.52 -10.20
N PRO A 464 -32.60 15.40 -11.21
CA PRO A 464 -31.32 16.07 -11.42
C PRO A 464 -30.78 16.84 -10.20
N GLN A 465 -31.66 17.46 -9.39
CA GLN A 465 -31.23 18.20 -8.21
C GLN A 465 -30.70 17.26 -7.12
N ALA A 466 -31.39 16.15 -6.91
CA ALA A 466 -30.95 15.09 -6.00
C ALA A 466 -29.67 14.41 -6.50
N GLN A 467 -29.50 14.22 -7.81
CA GLN A 467 -28.27 13.71 -8.41
C GLN A 467 -27.07 14.63 -8.10
N ASP A 468 -27.22 15.95 -8.24
CA ASP A 468 -26.17 16.91 -7.89
C ASP A 468 -25.80 16.84 -6.39
N ILE A 469 -26.78 16.65 -5.51
CA ILE A 469 -26.55 16.45 -4.07
C ILE A 469 -25.77 15.15 -3.81
N ILE A 470 -26.11 14.06 -4.49
CA ILE A 470 -25.38 12.79 -4.40
C ILE A 470 -23.92 12.98 -4.82
N TRP A 471 -23.67 13.73 -5.89
CA TRP A 471 -22.31 14.05 -6.34
C TRP A 471 -21.51 14.84 -5.30
N GLN A 472 -22.13 15.81 -4.64
CA GLN A 472 -21.50 16.54 -3.54
C GLN A 472 -21.16 15.60 -2.38
N LEU A 473 -22.09 14.71 -1.99
CA LEU A 473 -21.87 13.75 -0.91
C LEU A 473 -20.80 12.68 -1.26
N LEU A 474 -20.68 12.30 -2.53
CA LEU A 474 -19.59 11.46 -3.04
C LEU A 474 -18.24 12.18 -2.93
N ALA A 475 -18.18 13.44 -3.38
CA ALA A 475 -16.97 14.26 -3.30
C ALA A 475 -16.56 14.54 -1.84
N ASP A 476 -17.54 14.66 -0.93
CA ASP A 476 -17.31 14.83 0.51
C ASP A 476 -16.97 13.51 1.23
N GLY A 477 -17.19 12.36 0.60
CA GLY A 477 -16.91 11.05 1.18
C GLY A 477 -17.96 10.54 2.18
N PHE A 478 -19.22 11.00 2.07
CA PHE A 478 -20.37 10.50 2.83
C PHE A 478 -21.16 9.42 2.08
N VAL A 479 -20.95 9.33 0.77
CA VAL A 479 -21.54 8.33 -0.12
C VAL A 479 -20.39 7.64 -0.87
N VAL A 480 -20.55 6.36 -1.19
CA VAL A 480 -19.61 5.57 -1.98
C VAL A 480 -20.32 4.80 -3.09
N PHE A 481 -19.56 4.41 -4.12
CA PHE A 481 -20.05 3.48 -5.13
C PHE A 481 -20.21 2.06 -4.57
N ALA A 482 -21.24 1.36 -5.03
CA ALA A 482 -21.66 0.05 -4.57
C ALA A 482 -21.89 -0.95 -5.72
#